data_AF-A0A502FWX5-F1
#
_entry.id   AF-A0A502FWX5-F1
#
_cell.length_a   1.000
_cell.length_b   1.000
_cell.length_c   1.000
_cell.angle_alpha   90.00
_cell.angle_beta   90.00
_cell.angle_gamma   90.00
#
_symmetry.space_group_name_H-M   'P 1'
#
loop_
_entity.id
_entity.type
_entity.pdbx_description
1 polymer ?
#
loop_
_entity_poly.entity_id
_entity_poly.type
_entity_poly.pdbx_seq_one_letter_code
_entity_poly.pdbx_strand_id
1 'polypeptide(L)'
;MAVLGGLVVFYAGILLGRQQADPQRPQKQSGSTAPASPEHRFRNVFSSSVIADPHVLDEQRKVVEALESACAHQRKNCATARNARAYLDAHK
;
A
#
# COMPACT_ATOMS: atom_id res chain seq x y z
N MET A 1 -31.66 12.13 17.07
CA MET A 1 -31.42 10.87 17.82
C MET A 1 -31.37 9.67 16.88
N ALA A 2 -30.45 9.64 15.91
CA ALA A 2 -30.27 8.49 15.00
C ALA A 2 -28.79 8.07 14.86
N VAL A 3 -27.87 8.97 15.19
CA VAL A 3 -26.41 8.73 15.12
C VAL A 3 -25.93 7.82 16.25
N LEU A 4 -26.60 7.83 17.40
CA LEU A 4 -26.25 6.99 18.56
C LEU A 4 -26.58 5.50 18.36
N GLY A 5 -27.58 5.16 17.54
CA GLY A 5 -27.97 3.77 17.30
C GLY A 5 -26.98 2.99 16.42
N GLY A 6 -26.38 3.65 15.43
CA GLY A 6 -25.47 3.01 14.48
C GLY A 6 -24.17 2.53 15.10
N LEU A 7 -23.65 3.26 16.09
CA LEU A 7 -22.40 2.92 16.80
C LEU A 7 -22.53 1.60 17.57
N VAL A 8 -23.68 1.37 18.21
CA VAL A 8 -23.93 0.16 19.01
C VAL A 8 -24.00 -1.09 18.12
N VAL A 9 -24.67 -1.00 16.97
CA VAL A 9 -24.80 -2.12 16.03
C VAL A 9 -23.45 -2.50 15.42
N PHE A 10 -22.59 -1.52 15.14
CA PHE A 10 -21.26 -1.78 14.57
C PHE A 10 -20.35 -2.54 15.55
N TYR A 11 -20.33 -2.15 16.83
CA TYR A 11 -19.54 -2.84 17.85
C TYR A 11 -20.07 -4.25 18.16
N ALA A 12 -21.41 -4.43 18.19
CA ALA A 12 -22.01 -5.74 18.40
C ALA A 12 -21.69 -6.72 17.25
N GLY A 13 -21.70 -6.24 15.99
CA GLY A 13 -21.35 -7.07 14.83
C GLY A 13 -19.90 -7.57 14.84
N ILE A 14 -18.95 -6.74 15.27
CA ILE A 14 -17.52 -7.12 15.33
C ILE A 14 -17.27 -8.19 16.40
N LEU A 15 -17.92 -8.08 17.57
CA LEU A 15 -17.76 -9.05 18.66
C LEU A 15 -18.35 -10.42 18.33
N LEU A 16 -19.51 -10.48 17.66
CA LEU A 16 -20.11 -11.75 17.21
C LEU A 16 -19.30 -12.42 16.09
N GLY A 17 -18.80 -11.64 15.11
CA GLY A 17 -18.02 -12.19 14.00
C GLY A 17 -16.72 -12.88 14.44
N ARG A 18 -16.14 -12.47 15.57
CA ARG A 18 -14.93 -13.11 16.13
C ARG A 18 -15.19 -14.47 16.76
N GLN A 19 -16.42 -14.75 17.23
CA GLN A 19 -16.75 -16.07 17.79
C GLN A 19 -17.05 -17.11 16.70
N GLN A 20 -17.38 -16.69 15.48
CA GLN A 20 -17.56 -17.58 14.33
C GLN A 20 -16.28 -17.85 13.54
N ALA A 21 -15.17 -17.17 13.87
CA ALA A 21 -13.88 -17.31 13.23
C ALA A 21 -13.00 -18.42 13.86
N ASP A 22 -13.62 -19.54 14.23
CA ASP A 22 -12.89 -20.79 14.48
C ASP A 22 -13.19 -21.81 13.36
N PRO A 23 -12.59 -21.68 12.17
CA PRO A 23 -12.63 -22.73 11.17
C PRO A 23 -11.45 -23.68 11.39
N GLN A 24 -11.72 -24.75 12.12
CA GLN A 24 -11.43 -26.13 11.70
C GLN A 24 -10.37 -26.26 10.58
N ARG A 25 -9.10 -26.47 10.96
CA ARG A 25 -8.00 -26.81 10.03
C ARG A 25 -8.33 -28.13 9.30
N PRO A 26 -8.48 -28.14 7.96
CA PRO A 26 -8.50 -29.39 7.21
C PRO A 26 -7.07 -29.78 6.83
N GLN A 27 -6.77 -31.03 7.16
CA GLN A 27 -5.64 -31.83 6.74
C GLN A 27 -5.52 -31.88 5.20
N LYS A 28 -4.34 -31.57 4.62
CA LYS A 28 -3.88 -32.12 3.33
C LYS A 28 -2.45 -31.70 2.98
N GLN A 29 -1.52 -32.64 3.05
CA GLN A 29 -0.30 -32.63 2.25
C GLN A 29 -0.03 -34.08 1.82
N SER A 30 -0.74 -34.49 0.78
CA SER A 30 -0.38 -35.64 -0.05
C SER A 30 0.31 -35.08 -1.29
N GLY A 31 1.49 -35.61 -1.61
CA GLY A 31 2.36 -35.09 -2.64
C GLY A 31 1.77 -35.18 -4.06
N SER A 32 2.22 -34.28 -4.92
CA SER A 32 2.31 -34.54 -6.36
C SER A 32 3.30 -33.56 -6.98
N THR A 33 4.31 -34.14 -7.62
CA THR A 33 5.37 -33.49 -8.39
C THR A 33 4.73 -32.76 -9.58
N ALA A 34 4.72 -31.42 -9.56
CA ALA A 34 4.31 -30.61 -10.71
C ALA A 34 5.56 -29.98 -11.37
N PRO A 35 5.66 -29.99 -12.71
CA PRO A 35 6.81 -29.46 -13.43
C PRO A 35 6.91 -27.94 -13.26
N ALA A 36 8.14 -27.43 -13.23
CA ALA A 36 8.47 -26.03 -13.00
C ALA A 36 7.66 -25.10 -13.91
N SER A 37 6.75 -24.34 -13.29
CA SER A 37 6.03 -23.24 -13.92
C SER A 37 7.04 -22.18 -14.40
N PRO A 38 6.85 -21.55 -15.57
CA PRO A 38 7.74 -20.49 -16.04
C PRO A 38 7.79 -19.40 -14.98
N GLU A 39 8.99 -19.00 -14.58
CA GLU A 39 9.24 -17.91 -13.62
C GLU A 39 8.50 -16.66 -14.09
N HIS A 40 7.27 -16.48 -13.62
CA HIS A 40 6.62 -15.19 -13.64
C HIS A 40 7.49 -14.34 -12.70
N ARG A 41 8.25 -13.40 -13.27
CA ARG A 41 8.87 -12.31 -12.52
C ARG A 41 7.74 -11.45 -11.94
N PHE A 42 7.08 -11.96 -10.91
CA PHE A 42 6.23 -11.18 -10.05
C PHE A 42 7.14 -10.16 -9.39
N ARG A 43 7.06 -8.90 -9.84
CA ARG A 43 7.75 -7.81 -9.18
C ARG A 43 7.14 -7.71 -7.80
N ASN A 44 7.92 -8.02 -6.78
CA ASN A 44 7.45 -8.05 -5.40
C ASN A 44 7.24 -6.60 -4.91
N VAL A 45 6.08 -6.04 -5.25
CA VAL A 45 5.64 -4.67 -4.92
C VAL A 45 5.45 -4.44 -3.41
N PHE A 46 5.56 -5.49 -2.60
CA PHE A 46 5.49 -5.44 -1.14
C PHE A 46 6.85 -5.67 -0.46
N SER A 47 7.94 -5.76 -1.22
CA SER A 47 9.28 -5.87 -0.64
C SER A 47 9.80 -4.50 -0.18
N SER A 48 10.49 -4.45 0.96
CA SER A 48 11.13 -3.21 1.45
C SER A 48 12.16 -2.63 0.47
N SER A 49 12.64 -3.43 -0.48
CA SER A 49 13.50 -3.03 -1.59
C SER A 49 12.81 -2.20 -2.67
N VAL A 50 11.47 -2.10 -2.68
CA VAL A 50 10.72 -1.27 -3.65
C VAL A 50 11.06 0.21 -3.52
N ILE A 51 11.44 0.68 -2.32
CA ILE A 51 11.84 2.07 -2.08
C ILE A 51 13.12 2.43 -2.84
N ALA A 52 14.03 1.46 -3.00
CA ALA A 52 15.28 1.62 -3.75
C ALA A 52 15.16 1.18 -5.22
N ASP A 53 13.96 0.82 -5.67
CA ASP A 53 13.74 0.41 -7.05
C ASP A 53 13.91 1.63 -7.97
N PRO A 54 14.80 1.58 -8.98
CA PRO A 54 15.07 2.71 -9.87
C PRO A 54 13.82 3.20 -10.61
N HIS A 55 12.85 2.33 -10.86
CA HIS A 55 11.60 2.72 -11.50
C HIS A 55 10.70 3.52 -10.55
N VAL A 56 10.67 3.17 -9.26
CA VAL A 56 9.89 3.90 -8.26
C VAL A 56 10.48 5.29 -8.02
N LEU A 57 11.81 5.40 -7.99
CA LEU A 57 12.50 6.68 -7.88
C LEU A 57 12.25 7.59 -9.11
N ASP A 58 12.19 7.02 -10.31
CA ASP A 58 11.85 7.75 -11.54
C ASP A 58 10.41 8.29 -11.49
N GLU A 59 9.45 7.46 -11.08
CA GLU A 59 8.06 7.89 -10.91
C GLU A 59 7.91 8.96 -9.82
N GLN A 60 8.61 8.81 -8.69
CA GLN A 60 8.63 9.82 -7.63
C GLN A 60 9.18 11.16 -8.15
N ARG A 61 10.23 11.14 -9.00
CA ARG A 61 10.77 12.36 -9.61
C ARG A 61 9.74 13.08 -10.46
N LYS A 62 8.96 12.37 -11.28
CA LYS A 62 7.89 12.96 -12.10
C LYS A 62 6.82 13.62 -11.25
N VAL A 63 6.44 12.98 -10.13
CA VAL A 63 5.46 13.55 -9.19
C VAL A 63 5.99 14.83 -8.55
N VAL A 64 7.26 14.85 -8.13
CA VAL A 64 7.88 16.06 -7.56
C VAL A 64 7.96 17.19 -8.57
N GLU A 65 8.34 16.90 -9.82
CA GLU A 65 8.38 17.88 -10.90
C GLU A 65 6.99 18.48 -11.19
N ALA A 66 5.93 17.66 -11.18
CA ALA A 66 4.56 18.14 -11.32
C ALA A 66 4.14 19.04 -10.14
N LEU A 67 4.58 18.72 -8.91
CA LEU A 67 4.36 19.52 -7.71
C LEU A 67 5.10 20.86 -7.76
N GLU A 68 6.33 20.87 -8.23
CA GLU A 68 7.14 22.09 -8.43
C GLU A 68 6.51 22.98 -9.49
N SER A 69 6.07 22.41 -10.62
CA SER A 69 5.34 23.11 -11.66
C SER A 69 4.02 23.71 -11.14
N ALA A 70 3.24 22.95 -10.37
CA ALA A 70 2.01 23.44 -9.76
C ALA A 70 2.27 24.59 -8.77
N CYS A 71 3.36 24.54 -8.00
CA CYS A 71 3.80 25.64 -7.16
C CYS A 71 4.18 26.88 -8.00
N ALA A 72 4.93 26.70 -9.09
CA ALA A 72 5.35 27.80 -9.95
C ALA A 72 4.15 28.52 -10.58
N HIS A 73 3.18 27.77 -11.10
CA HIS A 73 2.03 28.34 -11.81
C HIS A 73 0.89 28.78 -10.89
N GLN A 74 0.60 28.03 -9.82
CA GLN A 74 -0.58 28.23 -8.99
C GLN A 74 -0.25 28.77 -7.59
N ARG A 75 1.03 28.85 -7.22
CA ARG A 75 1.51 29.25 -5.88
C ARG A 75 0.95 28.37 -4.75
N LYS A 76 0.50 27.16 -5.07
CA LYS A 76 -0.05 26.18 -4.13
C LYS A 76 1.00 25.12 -3.79
N ASN A 77 0.96 24.61 -2.56
CA ASN A 77 1.75 23.46 -2.10
C ASN A 77 3.28 23.61 -2.28
N CYS A 78 3.81 24.83 -2.33
CA CYS A 78 5.24 25.11 -2.51
C CYS A 78 6.12 24.56 -1.38
N ALA A 79 5.60 24.45 -0.16
CA ALA A 79 6.30 23.79 0.94
C ALA A 79 6.40 22.28 0.70
N THR A 80 5.31 21.66 0.26
CA THR A 80 5.25 20.23 -0.08
C THR A 80 6.21 19.89 -1.22
N ALA A 81 6.24 20.70 -2.28
CA ALA A 81 7.18 20.52 -3.38
C ALA A 81 8.64 20.55 -2.91
N ARG A 82 9.01 21.54 -2.09
CA ARG A 82 10.38 21.64 -1.52
C ARG A 82 10.74 20.45 -0.62
N ASN A 83 9.82 20.02 0.24
CA ASN A 83 10.05 18.88 1.12
C ASN A 83 10.18 17.57 0.33
N ALA A 84 9.35 17.37 -0.70
CA ALA A 84 9.41 16.20 -1.55
C ALA A 84 10.72 16.15 -2.36
N ARG A 85 11.21 17.32 -2.80
CA ARG A 85 12.53 17.42 -3.44
C ARG A 85 13.67 17.05 -2.49
N ALA A 86 13.65 17.59 -1.27
CA ALA A 86 14.63 17.26 -0.25
C ALA A 86 14.63 15.76 0.11
N TYR A 87 13.46 15.13 0.15
CA TYR A 87 13.33 13.68 0.36
C TYR A 87 13.98 12.88 -0.77
N LEU A 88 13.73 13.23 -2.03
CA LEU A 88 14.37 12.57 -3.18
C LEU A 88 15.89 12.72 -3.17
N ASP A 89 16.40 13.91 -2.87
CA ASP A 89 17.84 14.17 -2.84
C ASP A 89 18.54 13.42 -1.69
N ALA A 90 17.84 13.15 -0.58
CA ALA A 90 18.35 12.35 0.53
C ALA A 90 18.39 10.84 0.26
N HIS A 91 17.65 10.35 -0.73
CA HIS A 91 17.52 8.92 -1.08
C HIS A 91 18.08 8.59 -2.48
N LYS A 92 18.81 9.54 -3.07
CA LYS A 92 19.55 9.37 -4.33
C LYS A 92 20.92 8.75 -4.09
#